data_AF-A0A1A9UVI4-F1
#
_entry.id   AF-A0A1A9UVI4-F1
#
_cell.length_a   1.000
_cell.length_b   1.000
_cell.length_c   1.000
_cell.angle_alpha   90.00
_cell.angle_beta   90.00
_cell.angle_gamma   90.00
#
_symmetry.space_group_name_H-M   'P 1'
#
loop_
_entity.id
_entity.type
_entity.pdbx_description
1 polymer ?
#
loop_
_entity_poly.entity_id
_entity_poly.type
_entity_poly.pdbx_seq_one_letter_code
_entity_poly.pdbx_strand_id
1 'polypeptide(L)'
;MSWLPPKNQNGAIAGYHVFHIHENQTGVEIVKRNAADSVIRFELPKLKPFTEYRVIVKAFTTKNEGESSDQIIQRTDVAGPSAPIVVNLTCHSQDSLTIRWKRPLEYYNNIDFYVIKTKIIGQDTHRDIRINASEKELETAVRINFN
;
A
#
# COMPACT_ATOMS: atom_id res chain seq x y z
N MET A 1 -4.12 -13.86 -6.40
CA MET A 1 -4.18 -14.37 -7.80
C MET A 1 -4.40 -15.89 -7.80
N SER A 2 -4.90 -16.46 -8.89
CA SER A 2 -5.11 -17.90 -9.00
C SER A 2 -4.99 -18.39 -10.44
N TRP A 3 -4.54 -19.63 -10.61
CA TRP A 3 -4.41 -20.29 -11.92
C TRP A 3 -4.68 -21.79 -11.84
N LEU A 4 -4.92 -22.38 -13.01
CA LEU A 4 -5.03 -23.82 -13.19
C LEU A 4 -3.68 -24.40 -13.64
N PRO A 5 -3.40 -25.68 -13.35
CA PRO A 5 -2.27 -26.36 -13.96
C PRO A 5 -2.33 -26.29 -15.51
N PRO A 6 -1.18 -26.21 -16.20
CA PRO A 6 -1.12 -26.32 -17.65
C PRO A 6 -1.86 -27.55 -18.16
N LYS A 7 -2.60 -27.40 -19.27
CA LYS A 7 -3.32 -28.50 -19.92
C LYS A 7 -2.37 -29.56 -20.48
N ASN A 8 -1.26 -29.12 -21.08
CA ASN A 8 -0.24 -29.99 -21.68
C ASN A 8 0.94 -30.11 -20.73
N GLN A 9 0.96 -31.16 -19.92
CA GLN A 9 2.04 -31.40 -18.95
C GLN A 9 3.02 -32.43 -19.49
N ASN A 10 4.30 -32.06 -19.54
CA ASN A 10 5.38 -33.00 -19.87
C ASN A 10 6.05 -33.51 -18.59
N GLY A 11 5.29 -34.23 -17.77
CA GLY A 11 5.72 -34.76 -16.47
C GLY A 11 5.02 -34.12 -15.26
N ALA A 12 5.36 -34.61 -14.06
CA ALA A 12 4.76 -34.13 -12.82
C ALA A 12 5.26 -32.71 -12.47
N ILE A 13 4.33 -31.76 -12.38
CA ILE A 13 4.63 -30.38 -11.96
C ILE A 13 5.05 -30.39 -10.49
N ALA A 14 6.26 -29.91 -10.22
CA ALA A 14 6.80 -29.73 -8.88
C ALA A 14 6.39 -28.39 -8.25
N GLY A 15 6.20 -27.36 -9.09
CA GLY A 15 5.79 -26.03 -8.62
C GLY A 15 5.69 -25.01 -9.74
N TYR A 16 5.68 -23.74 -9.33
CA TYR A 16 5.57 -22.59 -10.21
C TYR A 16 6.57 -21.50 -9.79
N HIS A 17 7.17 -20.85 -10.78
CA HIS A 17 7.84 -19.57 -10.62
C HIS A 17 6.84 -18.46 -10.96
N VAL A 18 6.62 -17.55 -10.01
CA VAL A 18 5.77 -16.37 -10.17
C VAL A 18 6.70 -15.17 -10.30
N PHE A 19 6.90 -14.72 -11.53
CA PHE A 19 7.68 -13.53 -11.83
C PHE A 19 6.82 -12.30 -11.64
N HIS A 20 7.37 -11.29 -10.95
CA HIS A 20 6.73 -9.99 -10.81
C HIS A 20 7.72 -8.88 -11.20
N ILE A 21 7.36 -8.11 -12.21
CA ILE A 21 8.20 -7.08 -12.81
C ILE A 21 7.57 -5.73 -12.56
N HIS A 22 8.34 -4.78 -12.05
CA HIS A 22 7.97 -3.37 -11.95
C HIS A 22 9.19 -2.50 -12.23
N GLU A 23 9.02 -1.46 -13.05
CA GLU A 23 10.13 -0.59 -13.50
C GLU A 23 11.30 -1.44 -14.04
N ASN A 24 12.49 -1.33 -13.42
CA ASN A 24 13.70 -2.09 -13.76
C ASN A 24 13.99 -3.23 -12.77
N GLN A 25 13.00 -3.65 -11.98
CA GLN A 25 13.13 -4.68 -10.95
C GLN A 25 12.28 -5.90 -11.28
N THR A 26 12.92 -7.07 -11.28
CA THR A 26 12.26 -8.37 -11.44
C THR A 26 12.48 -9.17 -10.16
N GLY A 27 11.40 -9.63 -9.54
CA GLY A 27 11.45 -10.62 -8.47
C GLY A 27 10.74 -11.91 -8.88
N VAL A 28 11.04 -12.99 -8.16
CA VAL A 28 10.53 -14.33 -8.43
C VAL A 28 10.16 -15.00 -7.11
N GLU A 29 8.92 -15.48 -7.04
CA GLU A 29 8.42 -16.29 -5.93
C GLU A 29 8.28 -17.75 -6.37
N ILE A 30 8.61 -18.68 -5.47
CA ILE A 30 8.48 -20.12 -5.74
C ILE A 30 7.24 -20.66 -5.02
N VAL A 31 6.28 -21.14 -5.79
CA VAL A 31 5.07 -21.80 -5.25
C VAL A 31 5.20 -23.30 -5.46
N LYS A 32 5.34 -24.05 -4.37
CA LYS A 32 5.33 -25.52 -4.44
C LYS A 32 3.93 -26.02 -4.74
N ARG A 33 3.81 -27.02 -5.63
CA ARG A 33 2.52 -27.60 -5.99
C ARG A 33 2.14 -28.70 -5.00
N ASN A 34 0.91 -28.67 -4.50
CA ASN A 34 0.24 -29.84 -3.95
C ASN A 34 -0.60 -30.51 -5.05
N ALA A 35 -0.42 -31.82 -5.25
CA ALA A 35 -1.11 -32.56 -6.31
C ALA A 35 -2.63 -32.65 -6.12
N ALA A 36 -3.11 -32.49 -4.87
CA ALA A 36 -4.54 -32.46 -4.57
C ALA A 36 -5.24 -31.16 -5.01
N ASP A 37 -4.48 -30.09 -5.24
CA ASP A 37 -5.05 -28.79 -5.58
C ASP A 37 -5.42 -28.74 -7.06
N SER A 38 -6.72 -28.57 -7.33
CA SER A 38 -7.24 -28.33 -8.68
C SER A 38 -7.01 -26.90 -9.16
N VAL A 39 -6.89 -25.95 -8.23
CA VAL A 39 -6.63 -24.53 -8.48
C VAL A 39 -5.53 -24.07 -7.53
N ILE A 40 -4.50 -23.43 -8.08
CA ILE A 40 -3.43 -22.83 -7.29
C ILE A 40 -3.83 -21.41 -6.95
N ARG A 41 -3.78 -21.06 -5.66
CA ARG A 41 -3.99 -19.72 -5.15
C ARG A 41 -2.71 -19.21 -4.55
N PHE A 42 -2.38 -17.96 -4.87
CA PHE A 42 -1.18 -17.31 -4.36
C PHE A 42 -1.44 -15.83 -4.12
N GLU A 43 -0.89 -15.34 -3.01
CA GLU A 43 -0.87 -13.94 -2.65
C GLU A 43 0.56 -13.45 -2.79
N LEU A 44 0.76 -12.49 -3.68
CA LEU A 44 2.07 -11.95 -3.97
C LEU A 44 2.43 -10.91 -2.89
N PRO A 45 3.45 -11.15 -2.05
CA PRO A 45 3.70 -10.31 -0.87
C PRO A 45 4.54 -9.07 -1.23
N LYS A 46 4.59 -8.11 -0.30
CA LYS A 46 5.55 -6.99 -0.28
C LYS A 46 5.58 -6.15 -1.56
N LEU A 47 4.42 -5.91 -2.16
CA LEU A 47 4.29 -5.03 -3.32
C LEU A 47 4.40 -3.56 -2.91
N LYS A 48 5.01 -2.75 -3.76
CA LYS A 48 5.03 -1.29 -3.58
C LYS A 48 3.62 -0.74 -3.86
N PRO A 49 3.12 0.22 -3.06
CA PRO A 49 1.83 0.83 -3.33
C PRO A 49 1.88 1.73 -4.57
N PHE A 50 0.72 1.94 -5.20
CA PHE A 50 0.56 2.73 -6.44
C PHE A 50 1.57 2.41 -7.54
N THR A 51 1.96 1.14 -7.65
CA THR A 51 2.98 0.67 -8.57
C THR A 51 2.37 -0.33 -9.55
N GLU A 52 2.68 -0.17 -10.84
CA GLU A 52 2.24 -1.09 -11.88
C GLU A 52 3.14 -2.32 -11.91
N TYR A 53 2.54 -3.49 -11.74
CA TYR A 53 3.21 -4.78 -11.78
C TYR A 53 2.76 -5.58 -13.01
N ARG A 54 3.73 -6.20 -13.66
CA ARG A 54 3.52 -7.24 -14.65
C ARG A 54 3.84 -8.58 -14.01
N VAL A 55 2.90 -9.52 -14.04
CA VAL A 55 3.04 -10.84 -13.41
C VAL A 55 2.96 -11.94 -14.46
N ILE A 56 3.90 -12.88 -14.41
CA ILE A 56 4.01 -14.03 -15.31
C ILE A 56 4.22 -15.28 -14.46
N VAL A 57 3.53 -16.37 -14.80
CA VAL A 57 3.68 -17.65 -14.09
C VAL A 57 4.26 -18.69 -15.04
N LYS A 58 5.27 -19.42 -14.57
CA LYS A 58 5.85 -20.58 -15.26
C LYS A 58 5.75 -21.81 -14.39
N ALA A 59 5.25 -22.92 -14.91
CA ALA A 59 5.29 -24.20 -14.22
C ALA A 59 6.70 -24.81 -14.34
N PHE A 60 7.16 -25.54 -13.33
CA PHE A 60 8.39 -26.32 -13.43
C PHE A 60 8.18 -27.75 -12.92
N THR A 61 8.92 -28.68 -13.52
CA THR A 61 9.07 -30.06 -13.08
C THR A 61 10.41 -30.21 -12.35
N THR A 62 10.74 -31.40 -11.84
CA THR A 62 12.06 -31.64 -11.25
C THR A 62 13.22 -31.51 -12.25
N LYS A 63 12.95 -31.50 -13.56
CA LYS A 63 13.98 -31.48 -14.61
C LYS A 63 14.03 -30.17 -15.38
N ASN A 64 12.87 -29.62 -15.73
CA ASN A 64 12.75 -28.51 -16.68
C ASN A 64 11.70 -27.48 -16.22
N GLU A 65 11.91 -26.23 -16.64
CA GLU A 65 10.92 -25.15 -16.61
C GLU A 65 10.04 -25.21 -17.88
N GLY A 66 8.76 -24.87 -17.74
CA GLY A 66 7.82 -24.77 -18.83
C GLY A 66 7.69 -23.37 -19.43
N GLU A 67 6.81 -23.26 -20.41
CA GLU A 67 6.49 -21.98 -21.07
C GLU A 67 5.83 -20.97 -20.12
N SER A 68 5.98 -19.70 -20.47
CA SER A 68 5.33 -18.58 -19.77
C SER A 68 3.82 -18.60 -19.97
N SER A 69 3.08 -18.24 -18.92
CA SER A 69 1.70 -17.80 -19.07
C SER A 69 1.62 -16.48 -19.84
N ASP A 70 0.40 -16.10 -20.23
CA ASP A 70 0.11 -14.71 -20.54
C ASP A 70 0.46 -13.81 -19.34
N GLN A 71 0.86 -12.58 -19.63
CA GLN A 71 1.16 -11.59 -18.60
C GLN A 71 -0.11 -10.91 -18.11
N ILE A 72 -0.22 -10.73 -16.80
CA ILE A 72 -1.24 -9.87 -16.19
C ILE A 72 -0.57 -8.56 -15.78
N ILE A 73 -1.17 -7.43 -16.13
CA ILE A 73 -0.70 -6.10 -15.72
C ILE A 73 -1.74 -5.51 -14.77
N GLN A 74 -1.30 -5.17 -13.55
CA GLN A 74 -2.17 -4.61 -12.53
C GLN A 74 -1.41 -3.58 -11.70
N ARG A 75 -2.07 -2.47 -11.39
CA ARG A 75 -1.57 -1.48 -10.43
C ARG A 75 -2.06 -1.80 -9.03
N THR A 76 -1.17 -1.72 -8.06
CA THR A 76 -1.50 -1.81 -6.63
C THR A 76 -2.24 -0.56 -6.16
N ASP A 77 -3.03 -0.72 -5.10
CA ASP A 77 -3.70 0.41 -4.47
C ASP A 77 -2.69 1.36 -3.79
N VAL A 78 -3.15 2.55 -3.45
CA VAL A 78 -2.37 3.54 -2.69
C VAL A 78 -2.19 3.07 -1.24
N ALA A 79 -1.06 3.39 -0.63
CA ALA A 79 -0.93 3.29 0.82
C ALA A 79 -1.40 4.60 1.48
N GLY A 80 -1.62 4.56 2.79
CA GLY A 80 -1.87 5.78 3.56
C GLY A 80 -0.69 6.75 3.46
N PRO A 81 -0.91 8.06 3.54
CA PRO A 81 0.17 9.03 3.53
C PRO A 81 1.03 8.92 4.80
N SER A 82 2.27 9.39 4.74
CA SER A 82 3.12 9.53 5.92
C SER A 82 2.54 10.56 6.92
N ALA A 83 3.14 10.66 8.10
CA ALA A 83 2.75 11.71 9.05
C ALA A 83 2.96 13.12 8.44
N PRO A 84 2.06 14.08 8.70
CA PRO A 84 2.34 15.49 8.42
C PRO A 84 3.45 16.00 9.34
N ILE A 85 4.14 17.06 8.92
CA ILE A 85 5.25 17.63 9.68
C ILE A 85 4.74 18.83 10.47
N VAL A 86 4.61 18.70 11.80
CA VAL A 86 4.24 19.83 12.66
C VAL A 86 5.40 20.84 12.67
N VAL A 87 5.13 22.06 12.21
CA VAL A 87 6.15 23.13 12.12
C VAL A 87 6.08 24.09 13.28
N ASN A 88 4.90 24.30 13.86
CA ASN A 88 4.73 25.19 15.00
C ASN A 88 3.49 24.82 15.81
N LEU A 89 3.58 25.05 17.12
CA LEU A 89 2.49 24.94 18.06
C LEU A 89 2.57 26.14 19.01
N THR A 90 1.59 27.03 18.96
CA THR A 90 1.62 28.29 19.72
C THR A 90 0.35 28.45 20.55
N CYS A 91 0.52 28.67 21.85
CA CYS A 91 -0.56 29.03 22.75
C CYS A 91 -0.78 30.56 22.66
N HIS A 92 -1.99 30.98 22.31
CA HIS A 92 -2.32 32.41 22.18
C HIS A 92 -3.07 32.96 23.40
N SER A 93 -3.83 32.10 24.09
CA SER A 93 -4.54 32.42 25.32
C SER A 93 -4.70 31.15 26.16
N GLN A 94 -5.23 31.29 27.39
CA GLN A 94 -5.53 30.13 28.25
C GLN A 94 -6.36 29.05 27.55
N ASP A 95 -7.22 29.49 26.62
CA ASP A 95 -8.23 28.67 25.97
C ASP A 95 -8.01 28.54 24.45
N SER A 96 -6.85 28.93 23.91
CA SER A 96 -6.62 28.81 22.46
C SER A 96 -5.19 28.48 22.03
N LEU A 97 -5.12 27.59 21.05
CA LEU A 97 -3.88 27.03 20.48
C LEU A 97 -3.92 27.13 18.96
N THR A 98 -2.83 27.57 18.35
CA THR A 98 -2.62 27.45 16.90
C THR A 98 -1.63 26.34 16.63
N ILE A 99 -2.02 25.39 15.77
CA ILE A 99 -1.12 24.37 15.22
C ILE A 99 -0.87 24.67 13.75
N ARG A 100 0.38 24.53 13.32
CA ARG A 100 0.81 24.65 11.93
C ARG A 100 1.55 23.39 11.52
N TRP A 101 1.27 22.87 10.34
CA TRP A 101 1.91 21.67 9.82
C TRP A 101 2.07 21.72 8.30
N LYS A 102 3.09 21.04 7.79
CA LYS A 102 3.25 20.76 6.37
C LYS A 102 2.62 19.43 6.02
N ARG A 103 2.25 19.29 4.75
CA ARG A 103 1.74 18.02 4.21
C ARG A 103 2.75 16.86 4.40
N PRO A 104 2.28 15.61 4.38
CA PRO A 104 3.12 14.41 4.35
C PRO A 104 4.16 14.44 3.22
N LEU A 105 5.32 13.82 3.46
CA LEU A 105 6.36 13.65 2.44
C LEU A 105 5.98 12.54 1.45
N GLU A 106 5.41 11.46 1.96
CA GLU A 106 4.94 10.34 1.14
C GLU A 106 3.41 10.39 1.12
N TYR A 107 2.85 10.54 -0.08
CA TYR A 107 1.42 10.49 -0.32
C TYR A 107 1.17 10.16 -1.79
N TYR A 108 -0.02 9.67 -2.11
CA TYR A 108 -0.39 9.29 -3.47
C TYR A 108 -1.40 10.27 -4.02
N ASN A 109 -1.03 10.94 -5.12
CA ASN A 109 -1.83 11.93 -5.83
C ASN A 109 -2.11 13.23 -5.04
N ASN A 110 -3.00 13.17 -4.04
CA ASN A 110 -3.43 14.33 -3.26
C ASN A 110 -3.72 13.93 -1.80
N ILE A 111 -3.67 14.90 -0.90
CA ILE A 111 -4.18 14.74 0.46
C ILE A 111 -5.62 15.24 0.44
N ASP A 112 -6.57 14.45 0.96
CA ASP A 112 -7.98 14.85 1.00
C ASP A 112 -8.28 15.73 2.22
N PHE A 113 -7.81 15.32 3.40
CA PHE A 113 -8.04 16.01 4.66
C PHE A 113 -7.04 15.62 5.75
N TYR A 114 -6.92 16.48 6.75
CA TYR A 114 -6.26 16.24 8.02
C TYR A 114 -7.29 16.02 9.12
N VAL A 115 -6.93 15.22 10.12
CA VAL A 115 -7.71 15.07 11.37
C VAL A 115 -6.83 15.47 12.53
N ILE A 116 -7.30 16.43 13.32
CA ILE A 116 -6.65 16.85 14.56
C ILE A 116 -7.46 16.30 15.71
N LYS A 117 -6.82 15.48 16.54
CA LYS A 117 -7.40 14.94 17.76
C LYS A 117 -6.91 15.74 18.96
N THR A 118 -7.82 16.32 19.72
CA THR A 118 -7.48 17.00 20.98
C THR A 118 -8.10 16.28 22.16
N LYS A 119 -7.36 16.20 23.27
CA LYS A 119 -7.79 15.55 24.51
C LYS A 119 -7.32 16.39 25.69
N ILE A 120 -8.22 16.68 26.63
CA ILE A 120 -7.85 17.31 27.90
C ILE A 120 -7.23 16.23 28.79
N ILE A 121 -6.04 16.49 29.32
CA ILE A 121 -5.36 15.54 30.21
C ILE A 121 -6.26 15.27 31.43
N GLY A 122 -6.53 13.99 31.70
CA GLY A 122 -7.40 13.55 32.79
C GLY A 122 -8.87 13.36 32.41
N GLN A 123 -9.31 13.80 31.23
CA GLN A 123 -10.59 13.39 30.65
C GLN A 123 -10.37 12.28 29.63
N ASP A 124 -11.32 11.35 29.47
CA ASP A 124 -11.17 10.29 28.47
C ASP A 124 -11.71 10.67 27.08
N THR A 125 -12.50 11.75 27.03
CA THR A 125 -13.09 12.27 25.80
C THR A 125 -12.06 13.02 24.96
N HIS A 126 -12.08 12.77 23.65
CA HIS A 126 -11.32 13.52 22.66
C HIS A 126 -12.27 14.22 21.67
N ARG A 127 -11.79 15.29 21.05
CA ARG A 127 -12.47 16.00 19.97
C ARG A 127 -11.68 15.83 18.68
N ASP A 128 -12.37 15.42 17.63
CA ASP A 128 -11.81 15.33 16.28
C ASP A 128 -12.21 16.55 15.46
N ILE A 129 -11.22 17.20 14.86
CA ILE A 129 -11.40 18.36 13.96
C ILE A 129 -10.87 17.97 12.59
N ARG A 130 -11.76 17.90 11.60
CA ARG A 130 -11.41 17.61 10.21
C ARG A 130 -11.12 18.90 9.45
N ILE A 131 -9.98 18.95 8.76
CA ILE A 131 -9.55 20.08 7.94
C ILE A 131 -9.32 19.56 6.52
N ASN A 132 -10.07 20.05 5.53
CA ASN A 132 -9.85 19.67 4.14
C ASN A 132 -8.48 20.20 3.68
N ALA A 133 -7.74 19.37 2.94
CA ALA A 133 -6.45 19.74 2.42
C ALA A 133 -6.60 20.52 1.10
N SER A 134 -5.68 21.45 0.87
CA SER A 134 -5.57 22.22 -0.37
C SER A 134 -4.37 21.71 -1.15
N GLU A 135 -4.55 21.36 -2.43
CA GLU A 135 -3.45 20.93 -3.30
C GLU A 135 -2.38 22.02 -3.49
N LYS A 136 -2.80 23.29 -3.39
CA LYS A 136 -1.93 24.46 -3.59
C LYS A 136 -1.14 24.83 -2.34
N GLU A 137 -1.61 24.45 -1.16
CA GLU A 137 -0.99 24.85 0.10
C GLU A 137 -0.14 23.70 0.66
N LEU A 138 1.16 23.94 0.76
CA LEU A 138 2.11 22.97 1.33
C LEU A 138 2.10 22.98 2.86
N GLU A 139 1.61 24.06 3.46
CA GLU A 139 1.51 24.28 4.89
C GLU A 139 0.08 24.72 5.24
N THR A 140 -0.46 24.16 6.32
CA THR A 140 -1.79 24.45 6.83
C THR A 140 -1.66 24.89 8.29
N ALA A 141 -2.49 25.85 8.68
CA ALA A 141 -2.58 26.34 10.05
C ALA A 141 -4.03 26.32 10.51
N VAL A 142 -4.28 25.89 11.76
CA VAL A 142 -5.60 26.03 12.38
C VAL A 142 -5.47 26.53 13.81
N ARG A 143 -6.38 27.41 14.19
CA ARG A 143 -6.58 27.83 15.57
C ARG A 143 -7.72 27.02 16.19
N ILE A 144 -7.44 26.42 17.34
CA ILE A 144 -8.34 25.60 18.13
C ILE A 144 -8.65 26.37 19.41
N ASN A 145 -9.94 26.51 19.72
CA ASN A 145 -10.41 27.10 20.97
C ASN A 145 -10.99 25.99 21.85
N PHE A 146 -10.64 26.01 23.13
CA PHE A 146 -11.09 25.11 24.19
C PHE A 146 -12.04 25.91 25.08
N ASN A 147 -13.36 25.70 24.91
CA ASN A 147 -14.37 26.25 25.82
C ASN A 147 -14.64 25.26 26.96
#